data_AF-A0A966V1F9-F1
#
_entry.id   AF-A0A966V1F9-F1
#
_cell.length_a   1.000
_cell.length_b   1.000
_cell.length_c   1.000
_cell.angle_alpha   90.00
_cell.angle_beta   90.00
_cell.angle_gamma   90.00
#
_symmetry.space_group_name_H-M   'P 1'
#
loop_
_entity.id
_entity.type
_entity.pdbx_description
1 polymer ?
#
loop_
_entity_poly.entity_id
_entity_poly.type
_entity_poly.pdbx_seq_one_letter_code
_entity_poly.pdbx_strand_id
1 'polypeptide(L)'
;AGVARIFTMGARPVATLNSLRFGNPDFPKTRHLLKGVVRGIGDYGNAFGVPTVGGELFFDPCYNTNPLVNAMSVGIVEIGKTATATAKGVGNPVFIVGSATGKDGIHGATFSSMELTESAPATAVQIGFVPVRKPGKLPGAVTGVDYALEYGTDRLEIQSDAFNRGDRVLVVDDLLATGGTAAACAELVTTAGGQLCGFAFVAELVGLGGRQRLPQQHPVESLILYS
;
A
#
# COMPACT_ATOMS: atom_id res chain seq x y z
N ALA A 1 -1.83 -13.60 2.49
CA ALA A 1 -1.37 -12.87 1.28
C ALA A 1 -2.55 -12.05 0.80
N GLY A 2 -2.40 -10.72 0.74
CA GLY A 2 -3.50 -9.82 0.38
C GLY A 2 -3.76 -9.76 -1.12
N VAL A 3 -4.90 -9.17 -1.48
CA VAL A 3 -5.38 -8.97 -2.87
C VAL A 3 -4.31 -8.34 -3.75
N ALA A 4 -3.50 -7.41 -3.22
CA ALA A 4 -2.37 -6.77 -3.89
C ALA A 4 -1.36 -7.77 -4.52
N ARG A 5 -1.06 -8.89 -3.84
CA ARG A 5 -0.09 -9.88 -4.36
C ARG A 5 -0.59 -10.65 -5.57
N ILE A 6 -1.90 -10.69 -5.79
CA ILE A 6 -2.48 -11.35 -6.97
C ILE A 6 -2.32 -10.47 -8.21
N PHE A 7 -2.47 -9.16 -8.04
CA PHE A 7 -2.21 -8.21 -9.11
C PHE A 7 -0.76 -8.26 -9.58
N THR A 8 0.21 -8.37 -8.66
CA THR A 8 1.63 -8.44 -9.04
C THR A 8 2.00 -9.71 -9.81
N MET A 9 1.15 -10.75 -9.79
CA MET A 9 1.32 -11.95 -10.61
C MET A 9 0.65 -11.84 -11.98
N GLY A 10 0.05 -10.68 -12.32
CA GLY A 10 -0.75 -10.50 -13.52
C GLY A 10 -2.11 -11.22 -13.46
N ALA A 11 -2.52 -11.69 -12.28
CA ALA A 11 -3.78 -12.38 -12.09
C ALA A 11 -4.89 -11.39 -11.74
N ARG A 12 -6.09 -11.62 -12.29
CA ARG A 12 -7.30 -10.91 -11.91
C ARG A 12 -7.85 -11.54 -10.62
N PRO A 13 -7.87 -10.85 -9.47
CA PRO A 13 -8.47 -11.41 -8.27
C PRO A 13 -9.98 -11.59 -8.47
N VAL A 14 -10.51 -12.70 -7.98
CA VAL A 14 -11.92 -13.09 -8.14
C VAL A 14 -12.61 -13.39 -6.83
N ALA A 15 -11.84 -13.72 -5.79
CA ALA A 15 -12.39 -14.05 -4.48
C ALA A 15 -11.33 -13.91 -3.39
N THR A 16 -11.78 -13.65 -2.17
CA THR A 16 -10.98 -13.80 -0.95
C THR A 16 -11.61 -14.79 0.02
N LEU A 17 -10.77 -15.45 0.80
CA LEU A 17 -11.19 -16.33 1.90
C LEU A 17 -10.39 -15.98 3.16
N ASN A 18 -11.01 -16.15 4.32
CA ASN A 18 -10.37 -15.81 5.58
C ASN A 18 -10.35 -16.99 6.54
N SER A 19 -9.28 -17.07 7.32
CA SER A 19 -9.04 -18.12 8.29
C SER A 19 -8.70 -17.44 9.61
N LEU A 20 -9.73 -17.29 10.44
CA LEU A 20 -9.72 -16.43 11.63
C LEU A 20 -9.76 -17.27 12.90
N ARG A 21 -8.88 -16.95 13.88
CA ARG A 21 -8.89 -17.57 15.20
C ARG A 21 -8.84 -16.52 16.29
N PHE A 22 -9.75 -16.62 17.25
CA PHE A 22 -9.92 -15.65 18.33
C PHE A 22 -10.05 -16.33 19.69
N GLY A 23 -9.83 -15.55 20.75
CA GLY A 23 -10.01 -15.97 22.14
C GLY A 23 -11.48 -16.16 22.53
N ASN A 24 -11.78 -16.21 23.82
CA ASN A 24 -13.13 -16.34 24.33
C ASN A 24 -14.03 -15.17 23.84
N PRO A 25 -15.16 -15.43 23.14
CA PRO A 25 -16.06 -14.40 22.62
C PRO A 25 -16.80 -13.59 23.71
N ASP A 26 -16.85 -14.09 24.95
CA ASP A 26 -17.46 -13.40 26.08
C ASP A 26 -16.59 -12.26 26.61
N PHE A 27 -15.32 -12.20 26.21
CA PHE A 27 -14.45 -11.10 26.60
C PHE A 27 -14.68 -9.86 25.71
N PRO A 28 -14.83 -8.66 26.31
CA PRO A 28 -15.00 -7.42 25.55
C PRO A 28 -13.90 -7.16 24.52
N LYS A 29 -12.65 -7.49 24.86
CA LYS A 29 -11.48 -7.36 23.97
C LYS A 29 -11.63 -8.22 22.72
N THR A 30 -12.04 -9.48 22.86
CA THR A 30 -12.24 -10.40 21.73
C THR A 30 -13.29 -9.88 20.76
N ARG A 31 -14.43 -9.40 21.29
CA ARG A 31 -15.50 -8.81 20.46
C ARG A 31 -15.03 -7.57 19.71
N HIS A 32 -14.25 -6.72 20.37
CA HIS A 32 -13.66 -5.53 19.75
C HIS A 32 -12.72 -5.90 18.60
N LEU A 33 -11.80 -6.85 18.83
CA LEU A 33 -10.85 -7.32 17.82
C LEU A 33 -11.56 -7.98 16.63
N LEU A 34 -12.52 -8.87 16.88
CA LEU A 34 -13.29 -9.52 15.83
C LEU A 34 -14.02 -8.49 14.96
N LYS A 35 -14.69 -7.50 15.57
CA LYS A 35 -15.38 -6.43 14.84
C LYS A 35 -14.43 -5.60 13.98
N GLY A 36 -13.25 -5.26 14.52
CA GLY A 36 -12.23 -4.52 13.80
C GLY A 36 -11.66 -5.30 12.61
N VAL A 37 -11.35 -6.58 12.81
CA VAL A 37 -10.80 -7.46 11.77
C VAL A 37 -11.81 -7.69 10.63
N VAL A 38 -13.06 -8.02 10.95
CA VAL A 38 -14.11 -8.24 9.94
C VAL A 38 -14.36 -6.96 9.14
N ARG A 39 -14.40 -5.80 9.81
CA ARG A 39 -14.52 -4.51 9.14
C ARG A 39 -13.33 -4.25 8.22
N GLY A 40 -12.09 -4.40 8.70
CA GLY A 40 -10.90 -4.16 7.89
C GLY A 40 -10.79 -5.07 6.67
N ILE A 41 -11.14 -6.36 6.81
CA ILE A 41 -11.22 -7.30 5.69
C ILE A 41 -12.28 -6.86 4.68
N GLY A 42 -13.46 -6.47 5.16
CA GLY A 42 -14.57 -5.99 4.32
C GLY A 42 -14.22 -4.71 3.57
N ASP A 43 -13.74 -3.69 4.27
CA ASP A 43 -13.36 -2.40 3.70
C ASP A 43 -12.28 -2.59 2.61
N TYR A 44 -11.27 -3.42 2.89
CA TYR A 44 -10.21 -3.72 1.93
C TYR A 44 -10.74 -4.49 0.70
N GLY A 45 -11.48 -5.58 0.90
CA GLY A 45 -12.04 -6.37 -0.22
C GLY A 45 -12.99 -5.54 -1.10
N ASN A 46 -13.85 -4.72 -0.48
CA ASN A 46 -14.79 -3.84 -1.17
C ASN A 46 -14.07 -2.77 -2.00
N ALA A 47 -12.99 -2.18 -1.47
CA ALA A 47 -12.19 -1.19 -2.20
C ALA A 47 -11.57 -1.76 -3.49
N PHE A 48 -11.21 -3.05 -3.50
CA PHE A 48 -10.68 -3.73 -4.68
C PHE A 48 -11.76 -4.41 -5.54
N GLY A 49 -13.03 -4.34 -5.14
CA GLY A 49 -14.13 -5.04 -5.82
C GLY A 49 -13.99 -6.56 -5.78
N VAL A 50 -13.31 -7.12 -4.77
CA VAL A 50 -13.06 -8.56 -4.64
C VAL A 50 -13.90 -9.11 -3.48
N PRO A 51 -14.89 -9.99 -3.76
CA PRO A 51 -15.78 -10.48 -2.72
C PRO A 51 -15.06 -11.47 -1.79
N THR A 52 -15.34 -11.36 -0.49
CA THR A 52 -15.06 -12.46 0.44
C THR A 52 -16.13 -13.53 0.26
N VAL A 53 -15.75 -14.67 -0.33
CA VAL A 53 -16.70 -15.74 -0.68
C VAL A 53 -16.85 -16.81 0.40
N GLY A 54 -15.98 -16.78 1.41
CA GLY A 54 -16.03 -17.74 2.50
C GLY A 54 -14.90 -17.58 3.48
N GLY A 55 -14.85 -18.51 4.43
CA GLY A 55 -13.83 -18.55 5.44
C GLY A 55 -14.21 -19.43 6.61
N GLU A 56 -13.32 -19.50 7.58
CA GLU A 56 -13.50 -20.20 8.83
C GLU A 56 -13.25 -19.26 10.00
N LEU A 57 -14.03 -19.46 11.06
CA LEU A 57 -13.93 -18.74 12.31
C LEU A 57 -13.88 -19.76 13.44
N PHE A 58 -12.82 -19.72 14.24
CA PHE A 58 -12.62 -20.63 15.35
C PHE A 58 -12.32 -19.86 16.64
N PHE A 59 -12.85 -20.34 17.76
CA PHE A 59 -12.65 -19.73 19.08
C PHE A 59 -11.99 -20.72 20.02
N ASP A 60 -10.88 -20.32 20.63
CA ASP A 60 -10.20 -21.10 21.66
C ASP A 60 -9.48 -20.18 22.66
N PRO A 61 -9.53 -20.46 23.98
CA PRO A 61 -8.85 -19.65 24.98
C PRO A 61 -7.36 -19.41 24.73
N CYS A 62 -6.65 -20.29 24.02
CA CYS A 62 -5.24 -20.10 23.66
C CYS A 62 -4.99 -18.83 22.81
N TYR A 63 -6.02 -18.33 22.12
CA TYR A 63 -5.96 -17.12 21.29
C TYR A 63 -6.42 -15.84 22.02
N ASN A 64 -6.67 -15.87 23.33
CA ASN A 64 -7.05 -14.69 24.13
C ASN A 64 -6.04 -13.55 24.03
N THR A 65 -4.75 -13.89 23.96
CA THR A 65 -3.66 -12.92 23.87
C THR A 65 -3.33 -12.61 22.42
N ASN A 66 -3.21 -13.66 21.60
CA ASN A 66 -2.71 -13.59 20.22
C ASN A 66 -3.75 -14.20 19.25
N PRO A 67 -4.66 -13.40 18.67
CA PRO A 67 -5.54 -13.87 17.61
C PRO A 67 -4.75 -14.13 16.32
N LEU A 68 -5.28 -15.02 15.46
CA LEU A 68 -4.71 -15.30 14.15
C LEU A 68 -5.65 -14.79 13.05
N VAL A 69 -5.09 -14.04 12.10
CA VAL A 69 -5.83 -13.46 10.98
C VAL A 69 -5.11 -13.85 9.69
N ASN A 70 -5.58 -14.92 9.06
CA ASN A 70 -5.06 -15.36 7.76
C ASN A 70 -6.02 -14.91 6.65
N ALA A 71 -5.50 -14.13 5.72
CA ALA A 71 -6.20 -13.73 4.50
C ALA A 71 -5.63 -14.48 3.29
N MET A 72 -6.53 -15.12 2.54
CA MET A 72 -6.27 -15.77 1.26
C MET A 72 -6.97 -14.97 0.17
N SER A 73 -6.36 -14.91 -1.01
CA SER A 73 -6.98 -14.38 -2.20
C SER A 73 -6.81 -15.41 -3.32
N VAL A 74 -7.76 -15.43 -4.24
CA VAL A 74 -7.77 -16.27 -5.44
C VAL A 74 -7.89 -15.36 -6.65
N GLY A 75 -7.11 -15.64 -7.68
CA GLY A 75 -7.15 -14.90 -8.93
C GLY A 75 -6.94 -15.81 -10.13
N ILE A 76 -7.37 -15.33 -11.29
CA ILE A 76 -7.30 -16.04 -12.57
C ILE A 76 -6.30 -15.32 -13.46
N VAL A 77 -5.44 -16.09 -14.11
CA VAL A 77 -4.48 -15.60 -15.12
C VAL A 77 -4.46 -16.58 -16.28
N GLU A 78 -4.23 -16.07 -17.48
CA GLU A 78 -4.03 -16.91 -18.67
C GLU A 78 -2.73 -17.71 -18.55
N ILE A 79 -2.77 -18.96 -19.01
CA ILE A 79 -1.61 -19.85 -18.97
C ILE A 79 -0.44 -19.19 -19.73
N GLY A 80 0.73 -19.12 -19.10
CA GLY A 80 1.92 -18.50 -19.67
C GLY A 80 1.98 -16.97 -19.56
N LYS A 81 0.96 -16.31 -19.02
CA LYS A 81 0.95 -14.86 -18.77
C LYS A 81 1.15 -14.46 -17.30
N THR A 82 1.55 -15.41 -16.47
CA THR A 82 1.90 -15.11 -15.07
C THR A 82 3.15 -14.26 -15.01
N ALA A 83 3.06 -13.10 -14.36
CA ALA A 83 4.23 -12.28 -14.07
C ALA A 83 5.09 -12.96 -12.99
N THR A 84 6.38 -13.13 -13.28
CA THR A 84 7.35 -13.74 -12.36
C THR A 84 8.09 -12.68 -11.57
N ALA A 85 8.47 -12.97 -10.33
CA ALA A 85 9.32 -12.10 -9.51
C ALA A 85 10.79 -12.03 -9.98
N THR A 86 11.09 -12.41 -11.23
CA THR A 86 12.43 -12.49 -11.80
C THR A 86 12.56 -11.54 -12.98
N ALA A 87 13.46 -10.56 -12.90
CA ALA A 87 13.86 -9.74 -14.02
C ALA A 87 14.93 -10.47 -14.87
N LYS A 88 14.87 -10.32 -16.19
CA LYS A 88 15.89 -10.85 -17.13
C LYS A 88 16.29 -9.74 -18.11
N GLY A 89 17.55 -9.73 -18.56
CA GLY A 89 18.07 -8.81 -19.57
C GLY A 89 18.80 -7.60 -18.99
N VAL A 90 20.03 -7.36 -19.46
CA VAL A 90 20.84 -6.19 -19.09
C VAL A 90 20.26 -4.94 -19.75
N GLY A 91 20.10 -3.85 -18.99
CA GLY A 91 19.57 -2.57 -19.49
C GLY A 91 18.05 -2.40 -19.33
N ASN A 92 17.33 -3.39 -18.81
CA ASN A 92 15.91 -3.24 -18.48
C ASN A 92 15.72 -2.36 -17.23
N PRO A 93 14.80 -1.38 -17.26
CA PRO A 93 14.54 -0.52 -16.11
C PRO A 93 13.90 -1.32 -14.97
N VAL A 94 14.40 -1.14 -13.75
CA VAL A 94 13.87 -1.74 -12.52
C VAL A 94 13.23 -0.63 -11.69
N PHE A 95 11.94 -0.80 -11.39
CA PHE A 95 11.17 0.16 -10.61
C PHE A 95 10.88 -0.43 -9.23
N ILE A 96 11.18 0.33 -8.18
CA ILE A 96 10.73 0.03 -6.81
C ILE A 96 9.46 0.84 -6.59
N VAL A 97 8.34 0.16 -6.39
CA VAL A 97 7.03 0.77 -6.18
C VAL A 97 6.48 0.32 -4.82
N GLY A 98 6.03 1.30 -4.03
CA GLY A 98 5.45 1.10 -2.71
C GLY A 98 5.88 2.17 -1.70
N SER A 99 5.14 2.29 -0.60
CA SER A 99 5.58 3.13 0.53
C SER A 99 6.86 2.54 1.17
N ALA A 100 7.71 3.36 1.78
CA ALA A 100 8.92 2.87 2.45
C ALA A 100 8.61 1.69 3.40
N THR A 101 9.62 0.88 3.72
CA THR A 101 9.67 0.25 5.04
C THR A 101 9.84 1.35 6.09
N GLY A 102 8.72 1.89 6.55
CA GLY A 102 8.67 2.72 7.76
C GLY A 102 8.57 1.86 9.02
N LYS A 103 8.68 2.49 10.19
CA LYS A 103 8.43 1.86 11.51
C LYS A 103 7.07 1.14 11.62
N ASP A 104 6.15 1.40 10.70
CA ASP A 104 4.81 0.82 10.61
C ASP A 104 4.76 -0.65 10.15
N GLY A 105 5.91 -1.30 9.95
CA GLY A 105 6.05 -2.76 9.85
C GLY A 105 7.01 -3.37 10.87
N ILE A 106 7.72 -2.55 11.66
CA ILE A 106 8.83 -3.03 12.52
C ILE A 106 8.32 -3.82 13.74
N HIS A 107 7.04 -3.79 14.06
CA HIS A 107 6.49 -4.65 15.12
C HIS A 107 5.81 -5.92 14.58
N GLY A 108 5.49 -5.99 13.28
CA GLY A 108 4.83 -7.14 12.66
C GLY A 108 5.79 -8.04 11.88
N ALA A 109 6.69 -7.44 11.09
CA ALA A 109 7.70 -8.16 10.32
C ALA A 109 8.93 -8.51 11.18
N THR A 110 9.41 -7.59 12.03
CA THR A 110 10.61 -7.81 12.87
C THR A 110 10.36 -8.79 14.02
N PHE A 111 9.12 -8.96 14.49
CA PHE A 111 8.79 -10.01 15.47
C PHE A 111 8.88 -11.43 14.87
N SER A 112 8.69 -11.54 13.55
CA SER A 112 8.78 -12.83 12.84
C SER A 112 10.20 -13.15 12.35
N SER A 113 11.13 -12.22 12.43
CA SER A 113 12.47 -12.34 11.84
C SER A 113 13.48 -11.49 12.61
N MET A 114 13.99 -11.99 13.73
CA MET A 114 15.22 -11.48 14.33
C MET A 114 16.40 -12.33 13.86
N GLU A 115 17.16 -11.79 12.91
CA GLU A 115 18.60 -11.56 13.08
C GLU A 115 18.92 -10.23 12.36
N LEU A 116 19.39 -9.26 13.14
CA LEU A 116 19.77 -7.92 12.70
C LEU A 116 21.18 -7.99 12.09
N THR A 117 21.28 -7.94 10.77
CA THR A 117 22.50 -7.47 10.10
C THR A 117 22.14 -6.46 9.03
N GLU A 118 22.86 -5.33 9.08
CA GLU A 118 22.74 -4.17 8.21
C GLU A 118 22.82 -4.55 6.72
N SER A 119 21.74 -4.33 5.98
CA SER A 119 21.77 -3.84 4.60
C SER A 119 20.35 -3.77 4.05
N ALA A 120 19.83 -2.54 3.95
CA ALA A 120 18.61 -2.28 3.19
C ALA A 120 18.95 -2.20 1.68
N PRO A 121 18.10 -2.73 0.78
CA PRO A 121 18.41 -2.82 -0.66
C PRO A 121 18.43 -1.48 -1.43
N ALA A 122 18.14 -0.33 -0.79
CA ALA A 122 18.19 0.99 -1.43
C ALA A 122 19.61 1.50 -1.71
N THR A 123 20.63 0.90 -1.11
CA THR A 123 22.04 1.31 -1.30
C THR A 123 22.59 0.92 -2.68
N ALA A 124 21.86 0.11 -3.48
CA ALA A 124 22.36 -0.42 -4.75
C ALA A 124 22.22 0.55 -5.95
N VAL A 125 21.40 1.61 -5.89
CA VAL A 125 21.03 2.39 -7.10
C VAL A 125 21.30 3.90 -7.01
N GLN A 126 21.83 4.43 -5.89
CA GLN A 126 22.08 5.88 -5.70
C GLN A 126 20.89 6.81 -6.05
N ILE A 127 19.65 6.34 -5.88
CA ILE A 127 18.44 7.16 -6.04
C ILE A 127 17.93 7.53 -4.65
N GLY A 128 17.68 8.83 -4.43
CA GLY A 128 17.09 9.33 -3.20
C GLY A 128 15.66 8.81 -3.01
N PHE A 129 15.29 8.48 -1.78
CA PHE A 129 13.96 8.00 -1.42
C PHE A 129 13.38 8.88 -0.31
N VAL A 130 12.18 9.42 -0.54
CA VAL A 130 11.48 10.26 0.43
C VAL A 130 10.08 9.69 0.70
N PRO A 131 9.77 9.30 1.95
CA PRO A 131 8.45 8.82 2.31
C PRO A 131 7.44 9.96 2.51
N VAL A 132 6.22 9.77 2.03
CA VAL A 132 5.02 10.54 2.42
C VAL A 132 4.16 9.68 3.34
N ARG A 133 3.70 10.22 4.47
CA ARG A 133 3.01 9.45 5.54
C ARG A 133 1.88 10.22 6.18
N LYS A 134 1.04 9.52 6.96
CA LYS A 134 0.06 10.16 7.85
C LYS A 134 0.74 10.90 9.02
N PRO A 135 0.02 11.81 9.70
CA PRO A 135 0.59 12.61 10.76
C PRO A 135 1.29 11.84 11.88
N GLY A 136 2.44 12.36 12.31
CA GLY A 136 3.20 11.82 13.46
C GLY A 136 4.01 10.56 13.18
N LYS A 137 4.17 10.18 11.90
CA LYS A 137 4.94 8.99 11.48
C LYS A 137 6.36 9.28 11.00
N LEU A 138 6.65 10.54 10.66
CA LEU A 138 7.96 10.96 10.19
C LEU A 138 8.77 11.62 11.33
N PRO A 139 10.09 11.40 11.39
CA PRO A 139 10.95 12.11 12.32
C PRO A 139 11.23 13.54 11.82
N GLY A 140 11.47 14.47 12.73
CA GLY A 140 11.88 15.84 12.41
C GLY A 140 10.72 16.78 12.06
N ALA A 141 11.05 17.93 11.46
CA ALA A 141 10.07 18.89 10.98
C ALA A 141 9.37 18.37 9.72
N VAL A 142 8.06 18.58 9.65
CA VAL A 142 7.22 18.08 8.56
C VAL A 142 6.38 19.19 7.94
N THR A 143 6.15 19.05 6.64
CA THR A 143 5.17 19.82 5.87
C THR A 143 3.99 18.90 5.60
N GLY A 144 2.76 19.39 5.79
CA GLY A 144 1.55 18.60 5.62
C GLY A 144 0.53 19.25 4.69
N VAL A 145 -0.23 18.41 3.98
CA VAL A 145 -1.33 18.78 3.10
C VAL A 145 -2.56 18.00 3.52
N ASP A 146 -3.65 18.72 3.74
CA ASP A 146 -4.96 18.13 4.01
C ASP A 146 -5.69 17.91 2.68
N TYR A 147 -6.36 16.77 2.53
CA TYR A 147 -7.08 16.44 1.31
C TYR A 147 -8.45 15.83 1.61
N ALA A 148 -9.39 16.06 0.71
CA ALA A 148 -10.76 15.61 0.85
C ALA A 148 -10.91 14.11 0.51
N LEU A 149 -11.59 13.40 1.40
CA LEU A 149 -12.12 12.06 1.19
C LEU A 149 -13.63 12.12 0.94
N GLU A 150 -14.22 11.03 0.46
CA GLU A 150 -15.67 10.91 0.24
C GLU A 150 -16.47 11.14 1.53
N TYR A 151 -15.91 10.73 2.68
CA TYR A 151 -16.45 10.98 4.01
C TYR A 151 -15.37 11.55 4.93
N GLY A 152 -14.95 12.79 4.68
CA GLY A 152 -14.11 13.57 5.60
C GLY A 152 -12.88 14.20 4.97
N THR A 153 -11.93 14.58 5.81
CA THR A 153 -10.60 15.06 5.41
C THR A 153 -9.54 14.17 6.05
N ASP A 154 -8.47 13.91 5.32
CA ASP A 154 -7.27 13.23 5.83
C ASP A 154 -6.04 14.07 5.51
N ARG A 155 -4.90 13.75 6.12
CA ARG A 155 -3.67 14.53 6.01
C ARG A 155 -2.50 13.64 5.61
N LEU A 156 -1.67 14.15 4.72
CA LEU A 156 -0.37 13.58 4.41
C LEU A 156 0.73 14.55 4.83
N GLU A 157 1.87 14.00 5.21
CA GLU A 157 3.06 14.71 5.67
C GLU A 157 4.30 14.18 4.96
N ILE A 158 5.24 15.09 4.73
CA ILE A 158 6.58 14.85 4.21
C ILE A 158 7.58 15.61 5.08
N GLN A 159 8.83 15.17 5.16
CA GLN A 159 9.86 15.94 5.88
C GLN A 159 10.07 17.29 5.18
N SER A 160 10.17 18.37 5.96
CA SER A 160 10.26 19.73 5.40
C SER A 160 11.56 19.97 4.63
N ASP A 161 12.61 19.21 4.92
CA ASP A 161 13.91 19.21 4.27
C ASP A 161 14.11 18.01 3.33
N ALA A 162 13.01 17.37 2.90
CA ALA A 162 13.02 16.21 2.04
C ALA A 162 13.77 16.39 0.72
N PHE A 163 13.79 17.62 0.18
CA PHE A 163 14.33 17.93 -1.14
C PHE A 163 15.24 19.15 -1.11
N ASN A 164 16.26 19.09 -1.95
CA ASN A 164 16.99 20.28 -2.36
C ASN A 164 16.22 20.97 -3.51
N ARG A 165 16.43 22.28 -3.64
CA ARG A 165 15.79 23.06 -4.69
C ARG A 165 16.19 22.53 -6.07
N GLY A 166 15.19 22.07 -6.83
CA GLY A 166 15.39 21.53 -8.18
C GLY A 166 15.51 20.01 -8.26
N ASP A 167 15.42 19.30 -7.12
CA ASP A 167 15.35 17.84 -7.12
C ASP A 167 14.14 17.37 -7.93
N ARG A 168 14.39 16.48 -8.89
CA ARG A 168 13.36 15.92 -9.77
C ARG A 168 12.72 14.71 -9.10
N VAL A 169 11.43 14.79 -8.81
CA VAL A 169 10.71 13.81 -8.01
C VAL A 169 9.68 13.07 -8.85
N LEU A 170 9.76 11.74 -8.87
CA LEU A 170 8.74 10.86 -9.41
C LEU A 170 7.90 10.34 -8.22
N VAL A 171 6.59 10.57 -8.26
CA VAL A 171 5.67 9.99 -7.25
C VAL A 171 5.37 8.56 -7.64
N VAL A 172 5.56 7.63 -6.71
CA VAL A 172 5.40 6.20 -6.97
C VAL A 172 4.49 5.61 -5.90
N ASP A 173 3.42 4.94 -6.30
CA ASP A 173 2.47 4.29 -5.40
C ASP A 173 1.95 2.98 -6.00
N ASP A 174 1.46 2.06 -5.18
CA ASP A 174 0.97 0.77 -5.66
C ASP A 174 -0.34 0.93 -6.45
N LEU A 175 -1.17 1.91 -6.09
CA LEU A 175 -2.53 2.04 -6.61
C LEU A 175 -2.93 3.48 -6.90
N LEU A 176 -3.40 3.73 -8.12
CA LEU A 176 -4.20 4.91 -8.45
C LEU A 176 -5.69 4.57 -8.36
N ALA A 177 -6.33 4.96 -7.26
CA ALA A 177 -7.77 4.82 -7.06
C ALA A 177 -8.51 6.14 -7.43
N THR A 178 -9.01 6.89 -6.44
CA THR A 178 -9.70 8.18 -6.65
C THR A 178 -8.75 9.36 -6.90
N GLY A 179 -7.43 9.13 -6.86
CA GLY A 179 -6.40 10.14 -7.11
C GLY A 179 -6.15 11.14 -5.99
N GLY A 180 -6.95 11.16 -4.91
CA GLY A 180 -6.82 12.15 -3.83
C GLY A 180 -5.46 12.14 -3.13
N THR A 181 -5.00 10.95 -2.71
CA THR A 181 -3.71 10.76 -2.06
C THR A 181 -2.54 11.13 -2.97
N ALA A 182 -2.59 10.74 -4.24
CA ALA A 182 -1.55 11.06 -5.22
C ALA A 182 -1.50 12.56 -5.55
N ALA A 183 -2.65 13.23 -5.66
CA ALA A 183 -2.72 14.68 -5.84
C ALA A 183 -2.17 15.44 -4.61
N ALA A 184 -2.52 15.01 -3.40
CA ALA A 184 -1.96 15.58 -2.17
C ALA A 184 -0.43 15.36 -2.08
N CYS A 185 0.07 14.21 -2.52
CA CYS A 185 1.50 13.93 -2.62
C CYS A 185 2.20 14.87 -3.61
N ALA A 186 1.58 15.16 -4.76
CA ALA A 186 2.10 16.10 -5.75
C ALA A 186 2.25 17.52 -5.19
N GLU A 187 1.26 17.96 -4.41
CA GLU A 187 1.29 19.24 -3.70
C GLU A 187 2.43 19.27 -2.67
N LEU A 188 2.54 18.21 -1.85
CA LEU A 188 3.62 18.08 -0.86
C LEU A 188 5.01 18.14 -1.48
N VAL A 189 5.22 17.48 -2.62
CA VAL A 189 6.49 17.53 -3.35
C VAL A 189 6.85 18.98 -3.70
N THR A 190 5.89 19.73 -4.21
CA THR A 190 6.08 21.13 -4.62
C THR A 190 6.35 22.01 -3.40
N THR A 191 5.56 21.86 -2.32
CA THR A 191 5.71 22.67 -1.09
C THR A 191 7.00 22.36 -0.35
N ALA A 192 7.52 21.12 -0.43
CA ALA A 192 8.83 20.72 0.11
C ALA A 192 10.02 21.10 -0.80
N GLY A 193 9.78 21.81 -1.91
CA GLY A 193 10.84 22.35 -2.78
C GLY A 193 11.30 21.43 -3.92
N GLY A 194 10.66 20.28 -4.10
CA GLY A 194 10.91 19.35 -5.20
C GLY A 194 10.17 19.74 -6.49
N GLN A 195 10.67 19.26 -7.61
CA GLN A 195 10.06 19.39 -8.93
C GLN A 195 9.41 18.07 -9.35
N LEU A 196 8.09 18.03 -9.33
CA LEU A 196 7.34 16.87 -9.78
C LEU A 196 7.60 16.58 -11.26
N CYS A 197 7.97 15.34 -11.56
CA CYS A 197 8.29 14.88 -12.91
C CYS A 197 7.25 13.94 -13.50
N GLY A 198 6.38 13.35 -12.68
CA GLY A 198 5.41 12.36 -13.11
C GLY A 198 4.92 11.50 -11.97
N PHE A 199 4.07 10.54 -12.34
CA PHE A 199 3.55 9.51 -11.44
C PHE A 199 3.76 8.14 -12.06
N ALA A 200 4.05 7.15 -11.22
CA ALA A 200 4.07 5.74 -11.61
C ALA A 200 3.25 4.91 -10.62
N PHE A 201 2.37 4.08 -11.16
CA PHE A 201 1.51 3.20 -10.38
C PHE A 201 1.66 1.74 -10.79
N VAL A 202 1.55 0.80 -9.85
CA VAL A 202 1.44 -0.62 -10.20
C VAL A 202 0.08 -0.92 -10.81
N ALA A 203 -1.01 -0.42 -10.22
CA ALA A 203 -2.36 -0.60 -10.72
C ALA A 203 -3.15 0.73 -10.74
N GLU A 204 -4.04 0.88 -11.70
CA GLU A 204 -5.00 1.99 -11.79
C GLU A 204 -6.43 1.45 -11.85
N LEU A 205 -7.31 1.94 -10.97
CA LEU A 205 -8.75 1.68 -11.02
C LEU A 205 -9.41 2.72 -11.92
N VAL A 206 -9.46 2.44 -13.23
CA VAL A 206 -9.88 3.39 -14.26
C VAL A 206 -11.28 3.93 -14.00
N GLY A 207 -12.19 3.08 -13.52
CA GLY A 207 -13.58 3.44 -13.20
C GLY A 207 -13.75 4.49 -12.09
N LEU A 208 -12.70 4.77 -11.29
CA LEU A 208 -12.75 5.75 -10.20
C LEU A 208 -12.28 7.15 -10.61
N GLY A 209 -11.79 7.32 -11.84
CA GLY A 209 -11.44 8.63 -12.37
C GLY A 209 -10.29 9.35 -11.64
N GLY A 210 -9.37 8.61 -11.03
CA GLY A 210 -8.26 9.20 -10.27
C GLY A 210 -7.27 9.96 -11.13
N ARG A 211 -6.99 9.46 -12.34
CA ARG A 211 -6.05 10.07 -13.30
C ARG A 211 -6.43 11.49 -13.68
N GLN A 212 -7.74 11.78 -13.80
CA GLN A 212 -8.24 13.12 -14.12
C GLN A 212 -7.99 14.14 -12.99
N ARG A 213 -7.76 13.68 -11.76
CA ARG A 213 -7.44 14.55 -10.61
C ARG A 213 -5.95 14.88 -10.47
N LEU A 214 -5.08 14.22 -11.24
CA LEU A 214 -3.65 14.49 -11.22
C LEU A 214 -3.32 15.68 -12.14
N PRO A 215 -2.20 16.40 -11.90
CA PRO A 215 -1.78 17.49 -12.77
C PRO A 215 -1.50 16.99 -14.20
N GLN A 216 -2.28 17.49 -15.16
CA GLN A 216 -2.29 16.98 -16.54
C GLN A 216 -1.00 17.25 -17.33
N GLN A 217 -0.15 18.16 -16.85
CA GLN A 217 1.14 18.48 -17.46
C GLN A 217 2.25 17.44 -17.16
N HIS A 218 1.99 16.47 -16.28
CA HIS A 218 2.97 15.45 -15.90
C HIS A 218 2.54 14.06 -16.37
N PRO A 219 3.46 13.22 -16.86
CA PRO A 219 3.16 11.87 -17.27
C PRO A 219 2.65 11.02 -16.10
N VAL A 220 1.69 10.15 -16.39
CA VAL A 220 1.13 9.17 -15.44
C VAL A 220 1.23 7.79 -16.08
N GLU A 221 2.13 6.98 -15.55
CA GLU A 221 2.35 5.60 -15.99
C GLU A 221 1.67 4.62 -15.03
N SER A 222 1.06 3.57 -15.57
CA SER A 222 0.43 2.52 -14.77
C SER A 222 0.68 1.17 -15.41
N LEU A 223 1.22 0.22 -14.64
CA LEU A 223 1.58 -1.10 -15.19
C LEU A 223 0.35 -1.94 -15.50
N ILE A 224 -0.72 -1.79 -14.70
CA ILE A 224 -1.98 -2.52 -14.84
C ILE A 224 -3.13 -1.52 -14.83
N LEU A 225 -3.98 -1.59 -15.86
CA LEU A 225 -5.24 -0.84 -15.91
C LEU A 225 -6.38 -1.79 -15.58
N TYR A 226 -7.14 -1.47 -14.53
CA TYR A 226 -8.27 -2.26 -14.07
C TYR A 226 -9.56 -1.47 -14.27
N SER A 227 -10.41 -1.96 -15.17
CA SER A 227 -11.68 -1.36 -15.58
C SER A 227 -12.87 -2.04 -14.93
#